data_AF-A0A964YHZ5-F1
#
_entry.id   AF-A0A964YHZ5-F1
#
_cell.length_a   1.000
_cell.length_b   1.000
_cell.length_c   1.000
_cell.angle_alpha   90.00
_cell.angle_beta   90.00
_cell.angle_gamma   90.00
#
_symmetry.space_group_name_H-M   'P 1'
#
loop_
_entity.id
_entity.type
_entity.pdbx_description
1 polymer ?
#
loop_
_entity_poly.entity_id
_entity_poly.type
_entity_poly.pdbx_seq_one_letter_code
_entity_poly.pdbx_strand_id
1 'polypeptide(L)'
;MTSQCACFFTLLINQFGVDAQIIEPGVAVADMGLDSLTLMEFIFAAEDAFSLRIPEDKLNPQQANLTLGAICQVIDGMRAA
;
A
#
# COMPACT_ATOMS: atom_id res chain seq x y z
N MET A 1 -13.22 6.34 6.90
CA MET A 1 -11.75 6.25 7.02
C MET A 1 -11.46 5.13 8.01
N THR A 2 -11.12 3.95 7.49
CA THR A 2 -10.76 2.77 8.30
C THR A 2 -9.35 2.96 8.89
N SER A 3 -9.11 2.45 10.09
CA SER A 3 -7.85 2.63 10.85
C SER A 3 -6.60 2.14 10.11
N GLN A 4 -6.76 1.25 9.14
CA GLN A 4 -5.68 0.66 8.34
C GLN A 4 -5.08 1.66 7.35
N CYS A 5 -5.89 2.51 6.73
CA CYS A 5 -5.40 3.46 5.74
C CYS A 5 -4.52 4.54 6.41
N ALA A 6 -4.79 4.86 7.67
CA ALA A 6 -3.91 5.71 8.48
C ALA A 6 -2.54 5.05 8.76
N CYS A 7 -2.53 3.74 9.04
CA CYS A 7 -1.29 3.00 9.28
C CYS A 7 -0.43 2.90 8.00
N PHE A 8 -1.07 2.68 6.84
CA PHE A 8 -0.40 2.75 5.54
C PHE A 8 0.22 4.12 5.25
N PHE A 9 -0.52 5.18 5.54
CA PHE A 9 -0.05 6.56 5.38
C PHE A 9 1.21 6.80 6.22
N THR A 10 1.20 6.37 7.49
CA THR A 10 2.37 6.44 8.37
C THR A 10 3.54 5.63 7.83
N LEU A 11 3.29 4.44 7.27
CA LEU A 11 4.32 3.57 6.72
C LEU A 11 4.96 4.20 5.48
N LEU A 12 4.17 4.75 4.56
CA LEU A 12 4.67 5.47 3.38
C LEU A 12 5.53 6.69 3.75
N ILE A 13 5.15 7.45 4.76
CA ILE A 13 5.91 8.63 5.18
C ILE A 13 7.19 8.25 5.93
N ASN A 14 7.11 7.32 6.88
CA ASN A 14 8.23 7.01 7.77
C ASN A 14 9.23 6.01 7.19
N GLN A 15 8.76 4.98 6.48
CA GLN A 15 9.65 3.97 5.87
C GLN A 15 10.09 4.38 4.47
N PHE A 16 9.18 4.94 3.67
CA PHE A 16 9.43 5.20 2.25
C PHE A 16 9.72 6.68 1.95
N GLY A 17 9.52 7.58 2.91
CA GLY A 17 9.79 9.01 2.71
C GLY A 17 8.85 9.67 1.69
N VAL A 18 7.68 9.08 1.42
CA VAL A 18 6.70 9.64 0.50
C VAL A 18 6.11 10.92 1.08
N ASP A 19 5.95 11.95 0.26
CA ASP A 19 5.41 13.22 0.70
C ASP A 19 3.90 13.09 1.03
N ALA A 20 3.53 13.45 2.25
CA ALA A 20 2.14 13.43 2.71
C ALA A 20 1.19 14.21 1.80
N GLN A 21 1.70 15.20 1.05
CA GLN A 21 0.91 16.02 0.13
C GLN A 21 0.51 15.28 -1.16
N ILE A 22 1.23 14.23 -1.55
CA ILE A 22 0.92 13.43 -2.76
C ILE A 22 0.23 12.11 -2.44
N ILE A 23 0.16 11.73 -1.16
CA ILE A 23 -0.47 10.47 -0.74
C ILE A 23 -1.98 10.67 -0.73
N GLU A 24 -2.63 10.24 -1.81
CA GLU A 24 -4.08 10.18 -1.93
C GLU A 24 -4.56 8.77 -2.28
N PRO A 25 -5.76 8.36 -1.80
CA PRO A 25 -6.31 7.03 -2.10
C PRO A 25 -6.55 6.78 -3.60
N GLY A 26 -6.67 7.84 -4.40
CA GLY A 26 -6.86 7.77 -5.85
C GLY A 26 -5.56 7.78 -6.66
N VAL A 27 -4.42 8.09 -6.05
CA VAL A 27 -3.12 8.16 -6.74
C VAL A 27 -2.54 6.75 -6.86
N ALA A 28 -1.92 6.47 -8.01
CA ALA A 28 -1.23 5.21 -8.22
C ALA A 28 0.05 5.17 -7.37
N VAL A 29 0.37 4.02 -6.78
CA VAL A 29 1.61 3.88 -5.98
C VAL A 29 2.86 4.17 -6.82
N ALA A 30 2.83 3.85 -8.12
CA ALA A 30 3.90 4.21 -9.06
C ALA A 30 4.07 5.75 -9.20
N ASP A 31 2.99 6.52 -9.19
CA ASP A 31 3.04 7.99 -9.27
C ASP A 31 3.52 8.63 -7.96
N MET A 32 3.46 7.91 -6.83
CA MET A 32 4.01 8.36 -5.54
C MET A 32 5.54 8.20 -5.46
N GLY A 33 6.18 7.67 -6.51
CA GLY A 33 7.60 7.36 -6.52
C GLY A 33 7.95 6.00 -5.92
N LEU A 34 6.99 5.07 -5.85
CA LEU A 34 7.29 3.69 -5.48
C LEU A 34 7.71 2.92 -6.74
N ASP A 35 9.03 2.76 -6.89
CA ASP A 35 9.61 1.94 -7.94
C ASP A 35 9.31 0.45 -7.70
N SER A 36 9.57 -0.41 -8.69
CA SER A 36 9.33 -1.86 -8.58
C SER A 36 10.03 -2.54 -7.40
N LEU A 37 11.20 -2.05 -6.96
CA LEU A 37 11.88 -2.56 -5.76
C LEU A 37 11.17 -2.09 -4.49
N THR A 38 10.88 -0.80 -4.41
CA THR A 38 10.21 -0.15 -3.28
C THR A 38 8.80 -0.70 -3.08
N LEU A 39 8.11 -1.04 -4.17
CA LEU A 39 6.79 -1.66 -4.14
C LEU A 39 6.87 -3.07 -3.54
N MET A 40 7.91 -3.85 -3.85
CA MET A 40 8.16 -5.14 -3.22
C MET A 40 8.42 -4.98 -1.71
N GLU A 41 9.31 -4.07 -1.32
CA GLU A 41 9.58 -3.75 0.09
C GLU A 41 8.33 -3.28 0.84
N PHE A 42 7.48 -2.49 0.18
CA PHE A 42 6.22 -2.00 0.72
C PHE A 42 5.23 -3.12 0.99
N ILE A 43 5.12 -4.09 0.07
CA ILE A 43 4.28 -5.28 0.28
C ILE A 43 4.77 -6.04 1.51
N PHE A 44 6.07 -6.32 1.62
CA PHE A 44 6.63 -7.00 2.79
C PHE A 44 6.40 -6.22 4.09
N ALA A 45 6.64 -4.91 4.10
CA ALA A 45 6.44 -4.08 5.29
C ALA A 45 4.97 -4.02 5.71
N ALA A 46 4.03 -3.97 4.74
CA ALA A 46 2.61 -4.06 5.01
C ALA A 46 2.21 -5.44 5.55
N GLU A 47 2.66 -6.53 4.93
CA GLU A 47 2.43 -7.89 5.42
C GLU A 47 2.86 -8.05 6.89
N ASP A 48 4.07 -7.56 7.22
CA ASP A 48 4.62 -7.61 8.57
C ASP A 48 3.81 -6.74 9.55
N ALA A 49 3.56 -5.47 9.19
CA ALA A 49 2.84 -4.51 10.04
C ALA A 49 1.42 -4.96 10.37
N PHE A 50 0.75 -5.64 9.44
CA PHE A 50 -0.61 -6.15 9.64
C PHE A 50 -0.67 -7.65 9.97
N SER A 51 0.50 -8.31 10.08
CA SER A 51 0.63 -9.76 10.29
C SER A 51 -0.28 -10.59 9.37
N LEU A 52 -0.30 -10.24 8.09
CA LEU A 52 -1.13 -10.87 7.06
C LEU A 52 -0.31 -11.19 5.82
N ARG A 53 -0.85 -12.08 4.98
CA ARG A 53 -0.26 -12.40 3.68
C ARG A 53 -1.07 -11.74 2.58
N ILE A 54 -0.47 -10.79 1.88
CA ILE A 54 -1.09 -10.16 0.71
C ILE A 54 -0.71 -10.99 -0.51
N PRO A 55 -1.67 -11.55 -1.27
CA PRO A 55 -1.35 -12.29 -2.47
C PRO A 55 -0.70 -11.34 -3.49
N GLU A 56 0.47 -11.71 -3.98
CA GLU A 56 1.16 -11.06 -5.10
C GLU A 56 0.28 -11.00 -6.36
N ASP A 57 -0.65 -11.94 -6.53
CA ASP A 57 -1.66 -11.93 -7.59
C ASP A 57 -2.63 -10.74 -7.49
N LYS A 58 -2.86 -10.21 -6.28
CA LYS A 58 -3.70 -9.03 -6.02
C LYS A 58 -2.93 -7.71 -6.09
N LEU A 59 -1.62 -7.76 -5.88
CA LEU A 59 -0.71 -6.62 -5.95
C LEU A 59 0.31 -6.88 -7.04
N ASN A 60 -0.15 -6.93 -8.29
CA ASN A 60 0.77 -7.16 -9.39
C ASN A 60 1.53 -5.85 -9.68
N PRO A 61 2.86 -5.78 -9.50
CA PRO A 61 3.66 -4.59 -9.81
C PRO A 61 3.55 -4.16 -11.28
N GLN A 62 3.15 -5.07 -12.18
CA GLN A 62 2.91 -4.75 -13.59
C GLN A 62 1.55 -4.09 -13.83
N GLN A 63 0.63 -4.11 -12.85
CA GLN A 63 -0.59 -3.32 -12.89
C GLN A 63 -0.27 -1.88 -12.51
N ALA A 64 0.08 -1.07 -13.52
CA ALA A 64 0.40 0.35 -13.38
C ALA A 64 -0.68 1.19 -12.65
N ASN A 65 -1.90 0.66 -12.51
CA ASN A 65 -3.04 1.34 -11.89
C ASN A 65 -3.31 0.92 -10.45
N LEU A 66 -2.35 0.27 -9.78
CA LEU A 66 -2.51 -0.05 -8.37
C LEU A 66 -2.50 1.26 -7.54
N THR A 67 -3.60 1.55 -6.85
CA THR A 67 -3.76 2.76 -6.02
C THR A 67 -3.74 2.42 -4.53
N LEU A 68 -3.36 3.40 -3.69
CA LEU A 68 -3.36 3.19 -2.24
C LEU A 68 -4.75 2.76 -1.72
N GLY A 69 -5.82 3.33 -2.29
CA GLY A 69 -7.18 2.96 -1.95
C GLY A 69 -7.50 1.49 -2.26
N ALA A 70 -7.04 0.97 -3.40
CA ALA A 70 -7.23 -0.44 -3.77
C ALA A 70 -6.52 -1.38 -2.77
N ILE A 71 -5.30 -1.03 -2.35
CA ILE A 71 -4.54 -1.81 -1.36
C ILE A 71 -5.25 -1.79 -0.01
N CYS A 72 -5.70 -0.62 0.46
CA CYS A 72 -6.49 -0.50 1.68
C CYS A 72 -7.75 -1.38 1.61
N GLN A 73 -8.46 -1.40 0.48
CA GLN A 73 -9.67 -2.22 0.30
C GLN A 73 -9.39 -3.73 0.34
N VAL A 74 -8.31 -4.19 -0.31
CA VAL A 74 -7.92 -5.61 -0.29
C VAL A 74 -7.65 -6.07 1.13
N ILE A 75 -6.91 -5.27 1.91
CA ILE A 75 -6.54 -5.62 3.29
C ILE A 75 -7.74 -5.57 4.23
N ASP A 76 -8.61 -4.57 4.07
CA ASP A 76 -9.85 -4.48 4.83
C ASP A 76 -10.74 -5.70 4.58
N GLY A 77 -10.88 -6.12 3.32
CA GLY A 77 -11.61 -7.32 2.94
C GLY A 77 -11.01 -8.63 3.46
N MET A 78 -9.69 -8.70 3.69
CA MET A 78 -9.03 -9.89 4.24
C MET A 78 -9.18 -10.03 5.76
N ARG A 79 -9.29 -8.92 6.51
CA ARG A 79 -9.46 -8.95 7.98
C ARG A 79 -10.91 -8.96 8.44
N ALA A 80 -11.85 -8.57 7.59
CA ALA A 80 -13.28 -8.67 7.87
C ALA A 80 -13.83 -10.11 7.76
N ALA A 81 -12.98 -11.08 7.42
CA ALA A 81 -13.31 -12.50 7.25
C ALA A 81 -12.95 -13.34 8.49
#